data_AF-A0A931K0T0-F1
#
_entry.id   AF-A0A931K0T0-F1
#
_cell.length_a   1.000
_cell.length_b   1.000
_cell.length_c   1.000
_cell.angle_alpha   90.00
_cell.angle_beta   90.00
_cell.angle_gamma   90.00
#
_symmetry.space_group_name_H-M   'P 1'
#
loop_
_entity.id
_entity.type
_entity.pdbx_description
1 polymer ?
#
loop_
_entity_poly.entity_id
_entity_poly.type
_entity_poly.pdbx_seq_one_letter_code
_entity_poly.pdbx_strand_id
1 'polypeptide(L)'
;MSADLKLDDPRWSVLDLADRLRRRVAAQLDVPAERIFLSPTPEAFAFIGVDIARAIRIGRPDNPVCALVSEEGGHRIADLELALTEAALSAALDAVTPAGAAARDAETANRRSALEQAAAVFIAWPEVAGVSVSDDRISIAARDKEALRRKFTAAGLVVAEDDVDGFTLFCPSGPIATALAKRLSVPSSRSASLRRTTKETDIAVSVDLDRDGPVRAETGIEFFDHMLDQIGRHGGFALGVKAEGDIGVDAHHTIEDVCLALGEALRQALGNKRGIARFGFELPMDETRAGVWIDLSGRPFCKFEGTIPGERVAGFPVEMTPHAFRSLAEAMKASIHVRVEGENAHHMIEACFKAFGRALRQAIRVEGDSIPSTKGAL
;
A
#
# COMPACT_ATOMS: atom_id res chain seq x y z
N MET A 1 -27.03 -13.83 4.56
CA MET A 1 -27.43 -12.42 4.79
C MET A 1 -26.17 -11.64 5.15
N SER A 2 -25.48 -11.11 4.15
CA SER A 2 -24.36 -10.18 4.36
C SER A 2 -24.94 -8.83 4.75
N ALA A 3 -24.66 -8.39 5.97
CA ALA A 3 -25.02 -7.07 6.49
C ALA A 3 -23.76 -6.29 6.83
N ASP A 4 -22.78 -6.26 5.92
CA ASP A 4 -21.76 -5.21 5.91
C ASP A 4 -22.39 -3.92 5.35
N LEU A 5 -23.29 -3.35 6.17
CA LEU A 5 -23.77 -1.98 6.01
C LEU A 5 -22.66 -1.01 6.46
N LYS A 6 -22.58 0.12 5.75
CA LYS A 6 -21.49 1.08 5.55
C LYS A 6 -21.01 1.87 6.77
N LEU A 7 -19.71 2.17 6.83
CA LEU A 7 -19.02 2.88 7.91
C LEU A 7 -19.49 4.31 8.23
N ASP A 8 -20.22 4.96 7.30
CA ASP A 8 -20.61 6.38 7.39
C ASP A 8 -22.14 6.62 7.39
N ASP A 9 -22.95 5.69 7.94
CA ASP A 9 -24.39 5.93 8.11
C ASP A 9 -24.64 6.78 9.38
N PRO A 10 -25.15 8.02 9.28
CA PRO A 10 -25.39 8.92 10.43
C PRO A 10 -26.49 8.42 11.40
N ARG A 11 -27.00 7.20 11.20
CA ARG A 11 -27.96 6.54 12.08
C ARG A 11 -27.31 5.70 13.18
N TRP A 12 -25.99 5.54 13.21
CA TRP A 12 -25.34 4.66 14.18
C TRP A 12 -24.82 5.43 15.38
N SER A 13 -25.14 4.92 16.56
CA SER A 13 -24.57 5.43 17.80
C SER A 13 -23.11 4.99 17.96
N VAL A 14 -22.36 5.68 18.84
CA VAL A 14 -21.02 5.26 19.28
C VAL A 14 -21.02 3.79 19.74
N LEU A 15 -22.08 3.34 20.42
CA LEU A 15 -22.24 1.96 20.86
C LEU A 15 -22.37 0.98 19.68
N ASP A 16 -23.12 1.34 18.63
CA ASP A 16 -23.26 0.49 17.43
C ASP A 16 -21.93 0.30 16.70
N LEU A 17 -21.14 1.37 16.61
CA LEU A 17 -19.80 1.34 16.01
C LEU A 17 -18.81 0.53 16.86
N ALA A 18 -18.82 0.70 18.18
CA ALA A 18 -18.01 -0.07 19.11
C ALA A 18 -18.34 -1.57 19.01
N ASP A 19 -19.62 -1.93 19.00
CA ASP A 19 -20.10 -3.30 18.84
C ASP A 19 -19.63 -3.94 17.52
N ARG A 20 -19.66 -3.18 16.42
CA ARG A 20 -19.17 -3.64 15.12
C ARG A 20 -17.66 -3.85 15.15
N LEU A 21 -16.90 -2.91 15.71
CA LEU A 21 -15.46 -3.02 15.82
C LEU A 21 -15.09 -4.25 16.66
N ARG A 22 -15.78 -4.44 17.78
CA ARG A 22 -15.64 -5.58 18.67
C ARG A 22 -15.79 -6.90 17.91
N ARG A 23 -16.86 -7.07 17.14
CA ARG A 23 -17.11 -8.26 16.34
C ARG A 23 -16.04 -8.50 15.27
N ARG A 24 -15.58 -7.45 14.58
CA ARG A 24 -14.53 -7.58 13.55
C ARG A 24 -13.18 -7.98 14.15
N VAL A 25 -12.78 -7.34 15.25
CA VAL A 25 -11.54 -7.67 15.96
C VAL A 25 -11.59 -9.10 16.51
N ALA A 26 -12.72 -9.49 17.10
CA ALA A 26 -12.95 -10.85 17.58
C ALA A 26 -12.82 -11.90 16.47
N ALA A 27 -13.43 -11.65 15.30
CA ALA A 27 -13.32 -12.55 14.15
C ALA A 27 -11.88 -12.70 13.65
N GLN A 28 -11.09 -11.61 13.65
CA GLN A 28 -9.67 -11.66 13.25
C GLN A 28 -8.79 -12.41 14.26
N LEU A 29 -9.13 -12.34 15.55
CA LEU A 29 -8.39 -12.98 16.63
C LEU A 29 -8.90 -14.39 16.99
N ASP A 30 -9.96 -14.86 16.32
CA ASP A 30 -10.66 -16.12 16.61
C ASP A 30 -11.08 -16.24 18.09
N VAL A 31 -11.69 -15.17 18.64
CA VAL A 31 -12.22 -15.14 20.01
C VAL A 31 -13.67 -14.66 20.03
N PRO A 32 -14.47 -15.03 21.04
CA PRO A 32 -15.80 -14.46 21.24
C PRO A 32 -15.77 -12.93 21.38
N ALA A 33 -16.74 -12.25 20.76
CA ALA A 33 -16.82 -10.78 20.77
C ALA A 33 -16.91 -10.21 22.18
N GLU A 34 -17.53 -10.92 23.12
CA GLU A 34 -17.72 -10.51 24.51
C GLU A 34 -16.39 -10.44 25.30
N ARG A 35 -15.30 -11.00 24.73
CA ARG A 35 -13.96 -10.93 25.31
C ARG A 35 -13.17 -9.72 24.84
N ILE A 36 -13.64 -8.96 23.86
CA ILE A 36 -12.94 -7.79 23.34
C ILE A 36 -13.43 -6.53 24.03
N PHE A 37 -12.51 -5.81 24.67
CA PHE A 37 -12.78 -4.56 25.35
C PHE A 37 -12.14 -3.39 24.62
N LEU A 38 -12.89 -2.30 24.47
CA LEU A 38 -12.47 -1.12 23.74
C LEU A 38 -12.30 0.07 24.69
N SER A 39 -11.28 0.87 24.46
CA SER A 39 -10.98 2.09 25.23
C SER A 39 -10.21 3.10 24.36
N PRO A 40 -10.33 4.42 24.60
CA PRO A 40 -9.45 5.41 23.95
C PRO A 40 -7.97 5.28 24.35
N THR A 41 -7.66 4.72 25.53
CA THR A 41 -6.27 4.55 25.97
C THR A 41 -6.02 3.21 26.67
N PRO A 42 -4.78 2.68 26.64
CA PRO A 42 -4.44 1.44 27.33
C PRO A 42 -4.56 1.54 28.85
N GLU A 43 -4.30 2.72 29.43
CA GLU A 43 -4.32 2.95 30.88
C GLU A 43 -5.72 2.73 31.48
N ALA A 44 -6.76 2.91 30.68
CA ALA A 44 -8.12 2.63 31.11
C ALA A 44 -8.34 1.14 31.45
N PHE A 45 -7.51 0.23 30.90
CA PHE A 45 -7.53 -1.19 31.25
C PHE A 45 -6.85 -1.50 32.58
N ALA A 46 -6.05 -0.58 33.14
CA ALA A 46 -5.41 -0.78 34.45
C ALA A 46 -6.45 -0.92 35.57
N PHE A 47 -7.62 -0.28 35.43
CA PHE A 47 -8.73 -0.34 36.40
C PHE A 47 -9.42 -1.71 36.47
N ILE A 48 -9.20 -2.58 35.48
CA ILE A 48 -9.78 -3.94 35.42
C ILE A 48 -8.72 -5.03 35.65
N GLY A 49 -7.53 -4.67 36.12
CA GLY A 49 -6.49 -5.62 36.53
C GLY A 49 -5.83 -6.39 35.39
N VAL A 50 -5.92 -5.89 34.15
CA VAL A 50 -5.34 -6.56 32.97
C VAL A 50 -4.00 -5.95 32.59
N ASP A 51 -3.08 -6.80 32.11
CA ASP A 51 -1.80 -6.38 31.56
C ASP A 51 -1.97 -5.50 30.30
N ILE A 52 -1.76 -4.20 30.48
CA ILE A 52 -1.87 -3.19 29.43
C ILE A 52 -0.90 -3.42 28.26
N ALA A 53 0.17 -4.22 28.46
CA ALA A 53 1.10 -4.57 27.39
C ALA A 53 0.44 -5.44 26.30
N ARG A 54 -0.71 -6.05 26.60
CA ARG A 54 -1.49 -6.87 25.65
C ARG A 54 -2.53 -6.06 24.87
N ALA A 55 -2.65 -4.76 25.12
CA ALA A 55 -3.58 -3.90 24.40
C ALA A 55 -3.11 -3.65 22.95
N ILE A 56 -3.99 -3.91 22.00
CA ILE A 56 -3.79 -3.66 20.57
C ILE A 56 -4.31 -2.25 20.26
N ARG A 57 -3.49 -1.39 19.65
CA ARG A 57 -3.94 -0.08 19.16
C ARG A 57 -4.44 -0.19 17.73
N ILE A 58 -5.65 0.30 17.45
CA ILE A 58 -6.33 0.18 16.17
C ILE A 58 -6.71 1.57 15.65
N GLY A 59 -6.57 1.80 14.35
CA GLY A 59 -6.91 3.08 13.73
C GLY A 59 -5.73 4.05 13.71
N ARG A 60 -6.00 5.33 13.96
CA ARG A 60 -5.00 6.40 13.80
C ARG A 60 -4.02 6.45 14.97
N PRO A 61 -2.70 6.66 14.75
CA PRO A 61 -1.73 6.74 15.84
C PRO A 61 -1.97 7.86 16.85
N ASP A 62 -2.52 8.99 16.40
CA ASP A 62 -2.82 10.17 17.22
C ASP A 62 -4.16 10.09 17.96
N ASN A 63 -5.05 9.18 17.54
CA ASN A 63 -6.35 8.96 18.18
C ASN A 63 -6.78 7.48 18.02
N PRO A 64 -6.07 6.53 18.66
CA PRO A 64 -6.33 5.11 18.48
C PRO A 64 -7.53 4.64 19.29
N VAL A 65 -8.13 3.54 18.85
CA VAL A 65 -8.96 2.69 19.71
C VAL A 65 -8.09 1.56 20.23
N CYS A 66 -7.96 1.43 21.53
CA CYS A 66 -7.26 0.32 22.15
C CYS A 66 -8.23 -0.83 22.36
N ALA A 67 -7.88 -2.01 21.84
CA ALA A 67 -8.63 -3.25 22.00
C ALA A 67 -7.82 -4.23 22.87
N LEU A 68 -8.50 -4.91 23.80
CA LEU A 68 -7.85 -5.88 24.67
C LEU A 68 -8.72 -7.14 24.79
N VAL A 69 -8.08 -8.32 24.74
CA VAL A 69 -8.76 -9.61 24.92
C VAL A 69 -8.72 -9.98 26.40
N SER A 70 -9.88 -10.02 27.08
CA SER A 70 -9.95 -10.54 28.46
C SER A 70 -9.87 -12.06 28.49
N GLU A 71 -9.25 -12.58 29.54
CA GLU A 71 -9.22 -14.01 29.88
C GLU A 71 -10.41 -14.43 30.74
N GLU A 72 -10.98 -13.50 31.53
CA GLU A 72 -12.17 -13.73 32.35
C GLU A 72 -13.39 -13.05 31.72
N GLY A 73 -14.39 -13.85 31.33
CA GLY A 73 -15.66 -13.32 30.82
C GLY A 73 -16.51 -12.80 31.98
N GLY A 74 -16.78 -11.49 32.05
CA GLY A 74 -17.72 -10.99 33.06
C GLY A 74 -17.73 -9.51 33.41
N HIS A 75 -16.77 -8.68 32.99
CA HIS A 75 -16.79 -7.27 33.37
C HIS A 75 -17.71 -6.43 32.45
N ARG A 76 -18.70 -5.75 33.03
CA ARG A 76 -19.57 -4.80 32.32
C ARG A 76 -18.79 -3.50 32.06
N ILE A 77 -18.47 -3.25 30.79
CA ILE A 77 -17.52 -2.24 30.32
C ILE A 77 -18.21 -1.10 29.54
N ALA A 78 -19.46 -0.79 29.89
CA ALA A 78 -20.17 0.34 29.30
C ALA A 78 -19.44 1.70 29.54
N ASP A 79 -18.66 1.81 30.62
CA ASP A 79 -17.99 3.05 31.02
C ASP A 79 -16.68 3.35 30.26
N LEU A 80 -15.98 2.35 29.72
CA LEU A 80 -14.75 2.57 28.93
C LEU A 80 -15.07 3.02 27.49
N GLU A 81 -16.24 2.65 26.98
CA GLU A 81 -16.67 2.90 25.61
C GLU A 81 -17.32 4.27 25.42
N LEU A 82 -17.84 4.86 26.50
CA LEU A 82 -18.45 6.21 26.51
C LEU A 82 -17.46 7.34 26.18
N ALA A 83 -16.16 7.09 26.32
CA ALA A 83 -15.10 8.05 25.98
C ALA A 83 -14.60 7.92 24.52
N LEU A 84 -15.07 6.92 23.77
CA LEU A 84 -14.74 6.77 22.36
C LEU A 84 -15.52 7.77 21.52
N THR A 85 -14.85 8.28 20.49
CA THR A 85 -15.48 9.17 19.50
C THR A 85 -15.90 8.36 18.28
N GLU A 86 -16.96 8.82 17.60
CA GLU A 86 -17.37 8.28 16.29
C GLU A 86 -16.18 8.25 15.32
N ALA A 87 -15.41 9.34 15.26
CA ALA A 87 -14.24 9.44 14.40
C ALA A 87 -13.16 8.37 14.70
N ALA A 88 -12.87 8.10 15.98
CA ALA A 88 -11.90 7.06 16.35
C ALA A 88 -12.40 5.66 15.99
N LEU A 89 -13.67 5.38 16.26
CA LEU A 89 -14.30 4.10 15.95
C LEU A 89 -14.41 3.84 14.44
N SER A 90 -14.82 4.83 13.65
CA SER A 90 -14.87 4.73 12.20
C SER A 90 -13.48 4.50 11.62
N ALA A 91 -12.45 5.23 12.10
CA ALA A 91 -11.07 5.02 11.67
C ALA A 91 -10.52 3.63 12.07
N ALA A 92 -10.90 3.12 13.25
CA ALA A 92 -10.50 1.79 13.68
C ALA A 92 -11.20 0.68 12.88
N LEU A 93 -12.50 0.83 12.61
CA LEU A 93 -13.27 -0.10 11.77
C LEU A 93 -12.76 -0.15 10.33
N ASP A 94 -12.37 1.01 9.81
CA ASP A 94 -11.74 1.18 8.51
C ASP A 94 -10.38 0.45 8.46
N ALA A 95 -9.55 0.62 9.49
CA ALA A 95 -8.23 -0.01 9.60
C ALA A 95 -8.27 -1.55 9.71
N VAL A 96 -9.40 -2.15 10.10
CA VAL A 96 -9.57 -3.61 10.17
C VAL A 96 -10.25 -4.20 8.93
N THR A 97 -10.63 -3.38 7.94
CA THR A 97 -11.00 -3.92 6.62
C THR A 97 -9.76 -4.56 5.97
N PRO A 98 -9.92 -5.52 5.04
CA PRO A 98 -8.77 -6.11 4.37
C PRO A 98 -7.94 -5.09 3.58
N ALA A 99 -8.57 -4.13 2.90
CA ALA A 99 -7.88 -3.04 2.22
C ALA A 99 -7.22 -2.07 3.22
N GLY A 100 -7.88 -1.74 4.34
CA GLY A 100 -7.30 -0.92 5.41
C GLY A 100 -6.07 -1.56 6.05
N ALA A 101 -6.13 -2.87 6.33
CA ALA A 101 -5.00 -3.63 6.85
C ALA A 101 -3.84 -3.66 5.84
N ALA A 102 -4.12 -3.93 4.56
CA ALA A 102 -3.11 -3.91 3.51
C ALA A 102 -2.46 -2.53 3.34
N ALA A 103 -3.25 -1.45 3.43
CA ALA A 103 -2.74 -0.08 3.37
C ALA A 103 -1.82 0.25 4.57
N ARG A 104 -2.19 -0.17 5.79
CA ARG A 104 -1.36 -0.01 6.99
C ARG A 104 -0.05 -0.78 6.89
N ASP A 105 -0.11 -2.01 6.39
CA ASP A 105 1.08 -2.86 6.25
C ASP A 105 2.02 -2.27 5.17
N ALA A 106 1.47 -1.74 4.07
CA ALA A 106 2.22 -1.02 3.05
C ALA A 106 2.87 0.27 3.58
N GLU A 107 2.14 1.08 4.36
CA GLU A 107 2.68 2.27 5.02
C GLU A 107 3.82 1.90 5.98
N THR A 108 3.68 0.82 6.74
CA THR A 108 4.72 0.32 7.65
C THR A 108 5.97 -0.11 6.88
N ALA A 109 5.79 -0.84 5.77
CA ALA A 109 6.89 -1.26 4.90
C ALA A 109 7.60 -0.07 4.24
N ASN A 110 6.84 0.91 3.73
CA ASN A 110 7.38 2.13 3.13
C ASN A 110 8.16 2.96 4.16
N ARG A 111 7.59 3.13 5.36
CA ARG A 111 8.24 3.83 6.47
C ARG A 111 9.55 3.13 6.84
N ARG A 112 9.52 1.82 7.04
CA ARG A 112 10.72 1.03 7.35
C ARG A 112 11.80 1.16 6.27
N SER A 113 11.43 1.05 4.99
CA SER A 113 12.37 1.23 3.88
C SER A 113 13.04 2.61 3.91
N ALA A 114 12.27 3.68 4.14
CA ALA A 114 12.82 5.02 4.28
C ALA A 114 13.76 5.15 5.50
N LEU A 115 13.44 4.50 6.63
CA LEU A 115 14.32 4.46 7.80
C LEU A 115 15.60 3.66 7.55
N GLU A 116 15.54 2.55 6.82
CA GLU A 116 16.71 1.76 6.43
C GLU A 116 17.66 2.57 5.52
N GLN A 117 17.12 3.33 4.58
CA GLN A 117 17.92 4.22 3.73
C GLN A 117 18.53 5.38 4.54
N ALA A 118 17.78 5.98 5.46
CA ALA A 118 18.30 6.99 6.39
C ALA A 118 19.41 6.42 7.29
N ALA A 119 19.23 5.20 7.80
CA ALA A 119 20.22 4.49 8.60
C ALA A 119 21.54 4.28 7.86
N ALA A 120 21.50 3.99 6.55
CA ALA A 120 22.71 3.86 5.73
C ALA A 120 23.56 5.13 5.71
N VAL A 121 22.93 6.32 5.76
CA VAL A 121 23.65 7.61 5.88
C VAL A 121 24.39 7.71 7.22
N PHE A 122 23.73 7.33 8.31
CA PHE A 122 24.34 7.38 9.64
C PHE A 122 25.47 6.36 9.81
N ILE A 123 25.36 5.16 9.22
CA ILE A 123 26.41 4.14 9.24
C ILE A 123 27.71 4.68 8.62
N ALA A 124 27.63 5.58 7.64
CA ALA A 124 28.80 6.20 7.02
C ALA A 124 29.47 7.26 7.89
N TRP A 125 28.90 7.65 9.04
CA TRP A 125 29.49 8.66 9.92
C TRP A 125 30.55 8.04 10.85
N PRO A 126 31.77 8.60 10.94
CA PRO A 126 32.85 8.05 11.77
C PRO A 126 32.48 7.91 13.26
N GLU A 127 31.63 8.80 13.77
CA GLU A 127 31.19 8.89 15.15
C GLU A 127 30.16 7.81 15.52
N VAL A 128 29.65 7.06 14.56
CA VAL A 128 28.62 6.02 14.77
C VAL A 128 29.28 4.66 14.95
N ALA A 129 28.93 3.97 16.04
CA ALA A 129 29.40 2.62 16.37
C ALA A 129 28.53 1.53 15.76
N GLY A 130 27.23 1.79 15.66
CA GLY A 130 26.25 0.87 15.09
C GLY A 130 24.88 1.54 14.95
N VAL A 131 24.04 1.00 14.07
CA VAL A 131 22.67 1.47 13.85
C VAL A 131 21.74 0.28 13.80
N SER A 132 20.59 0.38 14.45
CA SER A 132 19.48 -0.56 14.33
C SER A 132 18.19 0.19 13.97
N VAL A 133 17.33 -0.48 13.20
CA VAL A 133 16.07 0.09 12.70
C VAL A 133 14.93 -0.79 13.18
N SER A 134 13.89 -0.17 13.76
CA SER A 134 12.58 -0.79 14.01
C SER A 134 11.54 -0.18 13.06
N ASP A 135 10.28 -0.58 13.22
CA ASP A 135 9.17 -0.07 12.41
C ASP A 135 8.92 1.44 12.57
N ASP A 136 9.39 2.05 13.66
CA ASP A 136 9.08 3.44 14.05
C ASP A 136 10.28 4.25 14.55
N ARG A 137 11.49 3.67 14.63
CA ARG A 137 12.66 4.39 15.14
C ARG A 137 13.97 3.90 14.55
N ILE A 138 14.98 4.76 14.64
CA ILE A 138 16.38 4.44 14.36
C ILE A 138 17.16 4.63 15.67
N SER A 139 17.82 3.58 16.14
CA SER A 139 18.69 3.62 17.31
C SER A 139 20.15 3.62 16.85
N ILE A 140 20.94 4.55 17.37
CA ILE A 140 22.30 4.85 16.91
C ILE A 140 23.24 4.82 18.11
N ALA A 141 24.11 3.81 18.15
CA ALA A 141 25.19 3.74 19.15
C ALA A 141 26.32 4.68 18.75
N ALA A 142 26.85 5.46 19.70
CA ALA A 142 27.91 6.43 19.42
C ALA A 142 29.30 5.89 19.79
N ARG A 143 30.30 6.15 18.93
CA ARG A 143 31.74 6.11 19.30
C ARG A 143 32.17 7.41 19.98
N ASP A 144 31.62 8.54 19.51
CA ASP A 144 31.82 9.87 20.08
C ASP A 144 30.46 10.58 20.19
N LYS A 145 29.91 10.60 21.41
CA LYS A 145 28.56 11.10 21.68
C LYS A 145 28.44 12.62 21.48
N GLU A 146 29.48 13.39 21.79
CA GLU A 146 29.46 14.84 21.65
C GLU A 146 29.58 15.29 20.19
N ALA A 147 30.50 14.66 19.44
CA ALA A 147 30.65 14.95 18.01
C ALA A 147 29.39 14.56 17.23
N LEU A 148 28.80 13.42 17.57
CA LEU A 148 27.55 12.97 16.96
C LEU A 148 26.37 13.91 17.29
N ARG A 149 26.27 14.40 18.54
CA ARG A 149 25.26 15.41 18.91
C ARG A 149 25.38 16.68 18.06
N ARG A 150 26.60 17.20 17.88
CA ARG A 150 26.84 18.38 17.02
C ARG A 150 26.39 18.14 15.58
N LYS A 151 26.64 16.94 15.04
CA LYS A 151 26.15 16.57 13.69
C LYS A 151 24.64 16.54 13.60
N PHE A 152 23.94 15.93 14.57
CA PHE A 152 22.47 15.96 14.59
C PHE A 152 21.93 17.39 14.64
N THR A 153 22.47 18.24 15.51
CA THR A 153 22.07 19.66 15.59
C THR A 153 22.34 20.41 14.28
N ALA A 154 23.50 20.20 13.65
CA ALA A 154 23.82 20.80 12.36
C ALA A 154 22.89 20.32 11.23
N ALA A 155 22.47 19.07 11.27
CA ALA A 155 21.44 18.52 10.39
C ALA A 155 20.00 18.97 10.79
N GLY A 156 19.83 19.66 11.92
CA GLY A 156 18.54 20.06 12.50
C GLY A 156 17.64 18.87 12.84
N LEU A 157 18.23 17.78 13.30
CA LEU A 157 17.53 16.59 13.75
C LEU A 157 17.30 16.64 15.27
N VAL A 158 16.08 16.31 15.69
CA VAL A 158 15.73 16.14 17.09
C VAL A 158 15.89 14.66 17.42
N VAL A 159 16.73 14.36 18.41
CA VAL A 159 17.06 13.00 18.85
C VAL A 159 16.83 12.86 20.35
N ALA A 160 16.36 11.70 20.78
CA ALA A 160 16.37 11.31 22.19
C ALA A 160 17.73 10.70 22.53
N GLU A 161 18.27 10.98 23.71
CA GLU A 161 19.43 10.23 24.21
C GLU A 161 18.94 8.89 24.78
N ASP A 162 19.67 7.83 24.48
CA ASP A 162 19.40 6.50 25.03
C ASP A 162 20.34 6.22 26.21
N ASP A 163 19.93 5.33 27.12
CA ASP A 163 20.66 4.99 28.34
C ASP A 163 22.00 4.28 28.07
N VAL A 164 22.20 3.77 26.83
CA VAL A 164 23.35 2.96 26.40
C VAL A 164 24.34 3.75 25.53
N ASP A 165 24.62 5.01 25.87
CA ASP A 165 25.56 5.90 25.15
C ASP A 165 25.22 6.13 23.66
N GLY A 166 23.93 6.22 23.35
CA GLY A 166 23.43 6.39 21.99
C GLY A 166 22.37 7.47 21.83
N PHE A 167 21.78 7.50 20.64
CA PHE A 167 20.67 8.37 20.29
C PHE A 167 19.57 7.57 19.58
N THR A 168 18.32 7.93 19.81
CA THR A 168 17.17 7.37 19.11
C THR A 168 16.41 8.47 18.36
N LEU A 169 16.15 8.24 17.07
CA LEU A 169 15.24 9.05 16.26
C LEU A 169 13.89 8.36 16.16
N PHE A 170 12.85 9.01 16.67
CA PHE A 170 11.48 8.53 16.57
C PHE A 170 10.82 9.03 15.29
N CYS A 171 10.26 8.12 14.51
CA CYS A 171 9.64 8.34 13.21
C CYS A 171 8.30 7.59 13.15
N PRO A 172 7.24 8.11 13.77
CA PRO A 172 5.97 7.39 13.94
C PRO A 172 5.14 7.28 12.65
N SER A 173 5.49 7.99 11.58
CA SER A 173 4.68 8.05 10.36
C SER A 173 5.53 8.19 9.08
N GLY A 174 4.99 7.75 7.94
CA GLY A 174 5.62 7.90 6.63
C GLY A 174 5.98 9.35 6.26
N PRO A 175 5.14 10.37 6.55
CA PRO A 175 5.52 11.77 6.35
C PRO A 175 6.77 12.19 7.12
N ILE A 176 6.93 11.71 8.37
CA ILE A 176 8.13 12.00 9.17
C ILE A 176 9.35 11.27 8.60
N ALA A 177 9.20 10.00 8.20
CA ALA A 177 10.29 9.25 7.57
C ALA A 177 10.72 9.89 6.22
N THR A 178 9.77 10.38 5.43
CA THR A 178 10.03 11.12 4.18
C THR A 178 10.75 12.43 4.45
N ALA A 179 10.33 13.19 5.48
CA ALA A 179 10.99 14.42 5.88
C ALA A 179 12.43 14.16 6.34
N LEU A 180 12.67 13.07 7.08
CA LEU A 180 14.01 12.63 7.48
C LEU A 180 14.86 12.28 6.26
N ALA A 181 14.37 11.45 5.35
CA ALA A 181 15.07 11.07 4.12
C ALA A 181 15.48 12.30 3.30
N LYS A 182 14.56 13.26 3.13
CA LYS A 182 14.84 14.55 2.47
C LYS A 182 15.91 15.36 3.20
N ARG A 183 15.86 15.42 4.53
CA ARG A 183 16.84 16.13 5.36
C ARG A 183 18.25 15.56 5.19
N LEU A 184 18.33 14.23 5.03
CA LEU A 184 19.58 13.48 4.85
C LEU A 184 20.02 13.37 3.38
N SER A 185 19.28 13.99 2.45
CA SER A 185 19.53 13.89 1.00
C SER A 185 19.58 12.44 0.49
N VAL A 186 18.77 11.57 1.09
CA VAL A 186 18.59 10.19 0.65
C VAL A 186 17.74 10.18 -0.62
N PRO A 187 18.13 9.46 -1.69
CA PRO A 187 17.29 9.28 -2.86
C PRO A 187 15.97 8.60 -2.46
N SER A 188 14.83 9.18 -2.82
CA SER A 188 13.54 8.53 -2.57
C SER A 188 13.44 7.23 -3.35
N SER A 189 13.07 6.12 -2.71
CA SER A 189 12.67 4.91 -3.42
C SER A 189 11.52 5.23 -4.38
N ARG A 190 11.52 4.58 -5.55
CA ARG A 190 10.42 4.66 -6.50
C ARG A 190 9.30 3.71 -6.07
N SER A 191 8.69 4.03 -4.94
CA SER A 191 7.60 3.27 -4.34
C SER A 191 6.40 4.16 -4.06
N ALA A 192 5.22 3.55 -4.01
CA ALA A 192 3.98 4.23 -3.65
C ALA A 192 2.99 3.24 -3.04
N SER A 193 2.17 3.73 -2.12
CA SER A 193 1.00 3.02 -1.61
C SER A 193 -0.21 3.92 -1.73
N LEU A 194 -1.30 3.37 -2.24
CA LEU A 194 -2.56 4.08 -2.47
C LEU A 194 -3.70 3.25 -1.90
N ARG A 195 -4.66 3.93 -1.26
CA ARG A 195 -5.97 3.36 -1.00
C ARG A 195 -7.05 4.19 -1.69
N ARG A 196 -8.01 3.50 -2.31
CA ARG A 196 -9.13 4.08 -3.02
C ARG A 196 -10.40 3.39 -2.56
N THR A 197 -11.35 4.18 -2.05
CA THR A 197 -12.62 3.67 -1.51
C THR A 197 -13.78 4.42 -2.16
N THR A 198 -14.78 3.68 -2.63
CA THR A 198 -16.04 4.18 -3.19
C THR A 198 -17.21 3.47 -2.52
N LYS A 199 -18.41 3.63 -3.08
CA LYS A 199 -19.59 2.84 -2.64
C LYS A 199 -19.59 1.41 -3.19
N GLU A 200 -18.76 1.14 -4.20
CA GLU A 200 -18.70 -0.12 -4.96
C GLU A 200 -17.47 -0.93 -4.56
N THR A 201 -16.34 -0.26 -4.28
CA THR A 201 -15.05 -0.91 -4.05
C THR A 201 -14.25 -0.27 -2.90
N ASP A 202 -13.39 -1.07 -2.27
CA ASP A 202 -12.35 -0.64 -1.33
C ASP A 202 -11.03 -1.34 -1.68
N ILE A 203 -10.05 -0.56 -2.10
CA ILE A 203 -8.86 -1.07 -2.79
C ILE A 203 -7.60 -0.46 -2.18
N ALA A 204 -6.65 -1.32 -1.81
CA ALA A 204 -5.29 -0.94 -1.46
C ALA A 204 -4.30 -1.49 -2.48
N VAL A 205 -3.41 -0.63 -2.96
CA VAL A 205 -2.31 -0.98 -3.86
C VAL A 205 -0.99 -0.49 -3.28
N SER A 206 0.06 -1.31 -3.37
CA SER A 206 1.45 -0.91 -3.12
C SER A 206 2.35 -1.34 -4.27
N VAL A 207 3.29 -0.47 -4.66
CA VAL A 207 4.30 -0.74 -5.68
C VAL A 207 5.67 -0.30 -5.18
N ASP A 208 6.71 -1.05 -5.53
CA ASP A 208 8.12 -0.65 -5.37
C ASP A 208 8.88 -1.02 -6.65
N LEU A 209 9.14 -0.01 -7.48
CA LEU A 209 9.79 -0.15 -8.79
C LEU A 209 11.29 -0.48 -8.71
N ASP A 210 11.88 -0.38 -7.52
CA ASP A 210 13.30 -0.63 -7.26
C ASP A 210 13.56 -1.98 -6.59
N ARG A 211 12.51 -2.70 -6.18
CA ARG A 211 12.61 -4.00 -5.51
C ARG A 211 11.94 -5.09 -6.34
N ASP A 212 12.64 -6.19 -6.56
CA ASP A 212 12.04 -7.39 -7.15
C ASP A 212 11.24 -8.16 -6.08
N GLY A 213 9.96 -8.43 -6.36
CA GLY A 213 9.06 -9.23 -5.52
C GLY A 213 8.78 -8.71 -4.09
N PRO A 214 7.87 -9.36 -3.34
CA PRO A 214 6.87 -10.30 -3.83
C PRO A 214 5.76 -9.60 -4.62
N VAL A 215 5.04 -10.37 -5.43
CA VAL A 215 3.77 -9.95 -6.03
C VAL A 215 2.63 -10.68 -5.32
N ARG A 216 1.62 -9.95 -4.88
CA ARG A 216 0.43 -10.47 -4.22
C ARG A 216 -0.79 -9.71 -4.71
N ALA A 217 -1.78 -10.43 -5.22
CA ALA A 217 -3.05 -9.86 -5.65
C ALA A 217 -4.19 -10.69 -5.07
N GLU A 218 -5.11 -10.01 -4.40
CA GLU A 218 -6.32 -10.59 -3.81
C GLU A 218 -7.48 -9.65 -4.10
N THR A 219 -8.07 -9.78 -5.30
CA THR A 219 -9.19 -8.95 -5.77
C THR A 219 -10.54 -9.63 -5.60
N GLY A 220 -10.56 -10.92 -5.28
CA GLY A 220 -11.76 -11.76 -5.31
C GLY A 220 -12.09 -12.30 -6.70
N ILE A 221 -11.27 -11.98 -7.72
CA ILE A 221 -11.39 -12.49 -9.09
C ILE A 221 -10.09 -13.22 -9.45
N GLU A 222 -10.04 -14.54 -9.23
CA GLU A 222 -8.79 -15.33 -9.30
C GLU A 222 -8.03 -15.18 -10.64
N PHE A 223 -8.75 -15.11 -11.76
CA PHE A 223 -8.11 -14.91 -13.06
C PHE A 223 -7.48 -13.52 -13.19
N PHE A 224 -8.09 -12.50 -12.59
CA PHE A 224 -7.54 -11.15 -12.57
C PHE A 224 -6.34 -11.05 -11.62
N ASP A 225 -6.39 -11.75 -10.49
CA ASP A 225 -5.24 -11.88 -9.57
C ASP A 225 -4.03 -12.46 -10.31
N HIS A 226 -4.25 -13.50 -11.13
CA HIS A 226 -3.23 -14.07 -12.02
C HIS A 226 -2.71 -13.06 -13.05
N MET A 227 -3.57 -12.20 -13.61
CA MET A 227 -3.15 -11.15 -14.55
C MET A 227 -2.29 -10.07 -13.87
N LEU A 228 -2.65 -9.63 -12.67
CA LEU A 228 -1.87 -8.67 -11.88
C LEU A 228 -0.50 -9.26 -11.49
N ASP A 229 -0.47 -10.56 -11.19
CA ASP A 229 0.77 -11.30 -10.95
C ASP A 229 1.69 -11.29 -12.18
N GLN A 230 1.14 -11.38 -13.40
CA GLN A 230 1.92 -11.21 -14.63
C GLN A 230 2.54 -9.81 -14.73
N ILE A 231 1.81 -8.76 -14.38
CA ILE A 231 2.33 -7.38 -14.42
C ILE A 231 3.57 -7.25 -13.53
N GLY A 232 3.46 -7.60 -12.24
CA GLY A 232 4.55 -7.43 -11.29
C GLY A 232 5.76 -8.31 -11.63
N ARG A 233 5.54 -9.60 -11.94
CA ARG A 233 6.65 -10.53 -12.22
C ARG A 233 7.39 -10.18 -13.51
N HIS A 234 6.67 -9.87 -14.58
CA HIS A 234 7.32 -9.50 -15.84
C HIS A 234 7.84 -8.05 -15.84
N GLY A 235 7.23 -7.20 -15.02
CA GLY A 235 7.70 -5.86 -14.66
C GLY A 235 9.01 -5.85 -13.86
N GLY A 236 9.26 -6.89 -13.06
CA GLY A 236 10.42 -6.98 -12.17
C GLY A 236 10.33 -6.00 -11.00
N PHE A 237 9.13 -5.80 -10.45
CA PHE A 237 8.88 -4.92 -9.31
C PHE A 237 7.91 -5.56 -8.31
N ALA A 238 7.98 -5.13 -7.05
CA ALA A 238 7.08 -5.58 -6.00
C ALA A 238 5.69 -4.95 -6.19
N LEU A 239 4.64 -5.76 -6.05
CA LEU A 239 3.26 -5.33 -6.25
C LEU A 239 2.35 -5.99 -5.22
N GLY A 240 1.66 -5.19 -4.42
CA GLY A 240 0.57 -5.64 -3.54
C GLY A 240 -0.75 -5.06 -4.01
N VAL A 241 -1.77 -5.90 -4.18
CA VAL A 241 -3.15 -5.49 -4.46
C VAL A 241 -4.09 -6.23 -3.53
N LYS A 242 -4.94 -5.49 -2.84
CA LYS A 242 -6.04 -6.03 -2.05
C LYS A 242 -7.29 -5.25 -2.42
N ALA A 243 -8.34 -5.94 -2.84
CA ALA A 243 -9.61 -5.31 -3.17
C ALA A 243 -10.79 -6.06 -2.57
N GLU A 244 -11.77 -5.29 -2.11
CA GLU A 244 -13.14 -5.75 -1.89
C GLU A 244 -14.02 -4.95 -2.84
N GLY A 245 -14.90 -5.65 -3.57
CA GLY A 245 -15.81 -5.00 -4.51
C GLY A 245 -17.15 -5.72 -4.57
N ASP A 246 -18.09 -5.12 -5.29
CA ASP A 246 -19.44 -5.61 -5.48
C ASP A 246 -19.55 -6.74 -6.52
N ILE A 247 -18.67 -7.74 -6.43
CA ILE A 247 -18.56 -8.88 -7.37
C ILE A 247 -19.89 -9.65 -7.55
N GLY A 248 -20.82 -9.55 -6.59
CA GLY A 248 -22.16 -10.10 -6.70
C GLY A 248 -23.08 -9.39 -7.70
N VAL A 249 -22.74 -8.17 -8.13
CA VAL A 249 -23.38 -7.44 -9.24
C VAL A 249 -22.71 -7.87 -10.54
N ASP A 250 -21.45 -7.50 -10.72
CA ASP A 250 -20.53 -8.01 -11.74
C ASP A 250 -19.05 -7.73 -11.36
N ALA A 251 -18.11 -8.08 -12.23
CA ALA A 251 -16.68 -7.86 -12.00
C ALA A 251 -16.18 -6.47 -12.42
N HIS A 252 -17.04 -5.62 -12.99
CA HIS A 252 -16.65 -4.41 -13.72
C HIS A 252 -15.99 -3.39 -12.80
N HIS A 253 -16.68 -2.97 -11.74
CA HIS A 253 -16.19 -1.94 -10.83
C HIS A 253 -14.88 -2.36 -10.17
N THR A 254 -14.78 -3.62 -9.72
CA THR A 254 -13.55 -4.16 -9.12
C THR A 254 -12.36 -4.09 -10.08
N ILE A 255 -12.51 -4.57 -11.33
CA ILE A 255 -11.39 -4.58 -12.29
C ILE A 255 -11.00 -3.16 -12.68
N GLU A 256 -11.98 -2.29 -12.98
CA GLU A 256 -11.74 -0.89 -13.32
C GLU A 256 -11.00 -0.16 -12.20
N ASP A 257 -11.54 -0.23 -10.99
CA ASP A 257 -11.03 0.55 -9.87
C ASP A 257 -9.66 0.04 -9.39
N VAL A 258 -9.38 -1.27 -9.51
CA VAL A 258 -8.03 -1.80 -9.28
C VAL A 258 -7.05 -1.25 -10.31
N CYS A 259 -7.44 -1.19 -11.58
CA CYS A 259 -6.59 -0.64 -12.65
C CYS A 259 -6.35 0.87 -12.47
N LEU A 260 -7.36 1.63 -12.03
CA LEU A 260 -7.21 3.04 -11.68
C LEU A 260 -6.27 3.21 -10.48
N ALA A 261 -6.44 2.42 -9.42
CA ALA A 261 -5.60 2.48 -8.23
C ALA A 261 -4.15 2.09 -8.54
N LEU A 262 -3.94 1.03 -9.31
CA LEU A 262 -2.62 0.59 -9.76
C LEU A 262 -1.95 1.63 -10.65
N GLY A 263 -2.68 2.20 -11.62
CA GLY A 263 -2.13 3.21 -12.50
C GLY A 263 -1.70 4.48 -11.75
N GLU A 264 -2.48 4.91 -10.76
CA GLU A 264 -2.15 6.04 -9.90
C GLU A 264 -0.94 5.73 -9.00
N ALA A 265 -0.86 4.53 -8.41
CA ALA A 265 0.30 4.10 -7.62
C ALA A 265 1.58 4.07 -8.46
N LEU A 266 1.53 3.52 -9.68
CA LEU A 266 2.66 3.54 -10.62
C LEU A 266 3.07 4.98 -10.98
N ARG A 267 2.10 5.87 -11.21
CA ARG A 267 2.38 7.28 -11.49
C ARG A 267 3.08 7.98 -10.34
N GLN A 268 2.64 7.73 -9.10
CA GLN A 268 3.27 8.28 -7.90
C GLN A 268 4.69 7.76 -7.73
N ALA A 269 4.90 6.45 -7.88
CA ALA A 269 6.20 5.80 -7.77
C ALA A 269 7.21 6.28 -8.84
N LEU A 270 6.73 6.61 -10.04
CA LEU A 270 7.55 7.19 -11.12
C LEU A 270 8.03 8.63 -10.82
N GLY A 271 7.37 9.34 -9.92
CA GLY A 271 7.73 10.70 -9.53
C GLY A 271 7.86 11.66 -10.73
N ASN A 272 9.00 12.34 -10.82
CA ASN A 272 9.30 13.29 -11.90
C ASN A 272 9.82 12.63 -13.20
N LYS A 273 9.90 11.29 -13.25
CA LYS A 273 10.34 10.50 -14.41
C LYS A 273 11.75 10.87 -14.91
N ARG A 274 12.58 11.47 -14.05
CA ARG A 274 13.96 11.80 -14.39
C ARG A 274 14.79 10.51 -14.47
N GLY A 275 15.60 10.40 -15.51
CA GLY A 275 16.54 9.30 -15.68
C GLY A 275 15.96 8.00 -16.24
N ILE A 276 14.64 7.86 -16.39
CA ILE A 276 14.04 6.63 -16.92
C ILE A 276 14.15 6.53 -18.45
N ALA A 277 14.07 5.31 -18.99
CA ALA A 277 14.07 5.05 -20.44
C ALA A 277 12.81 5.59 -21.15
N ARG A 278 11.72 5.81 -20.42
CA ARG A 278 10.42 6.39 -20.83
C ARG A 278 9.59 5.52 -21.77
N PHE A 279 10.21 4.83 -22.71
CA PHE A 279 9.56 4.01 -23.72
C PHE A 279 9.79 2.52 -23.48
N GLY A 280 8.83 1.70 -23.87
CA GLY A 280 8.97 0.25 -23.82
C GLY A 280 8.05 -0.47 -24.81
N PHE A 281 8.46 -1.67 -25.22
CA PHE A 281 7.80 -2.46 -26.26
C PHE A 281 8.07 -3.98 -26.10
N GLU A 282 7.18 -4.88 -26.52
CA GLU A 282 7.37 -6.35 -26.37
C GLU A 282 7.01 -7.18 -27.63
N LEU A 283 7.40 -8.48 -27.65
CA LEU A 283 7.31 -9.49 -28.73
C LEU A 283 6.70 -10.84 -28.20
N PRO A 284 6.28 -11.83 -29.05
CA PRO A 284 5.11 -12.73 -28.86
C PRO A 284 5.18 -13.83 -27.76
N MET A 285 4.04 -14.51 -27.49
CA MET A 285 3.89 -15.67 -26.57
C MET A 285 3.08 -16.82 -27.22
N ASP A 286 3.73 -17.98 -27.44
CA ASP A 286 3.11 -19.19 -28.01
C ASP A 286 2.37 -18.94 -29.34
N GLU A 287 1.14 -19.43 -29.50
CA GLU A 287 0.31 -19.17 -30.70
C GLU A 287 -0.27 -17.74 -30.72
N THR A 288 -0.15 -17.04 -29.60
CA THR A 288 -0.68 -15.70 -29.40
C THR A 288 0.40 -14.64 -29.65
N ARG A 289 0.06 -13.62 -30.43
CA ARG A 289 0.89 -12.43 -30.61
C ARG A 289 0.25 -11.24 -29.93
N ALA A 290 0.72 -10.93 -28.73
CA ALA A 290 0.43 -9.68 -28.04
C ALA A 290 1.63 -8.73 -28.14
N GLY A 291 1.36 -7.45 -28.42
CA GLY A 291 2.32 -6.37 -28.39
C GLY A 291 1.77 -5.21 -27.56
N VAL A 292 2.60 -4.68 -26.67
CA VAL A 292 2.29 -3.49 -25.87
C VAL A 292 3.37 -2.45 -26.10
N TRP A 293 2.99 -1.20 -26.37
CA TRP A 293 3.88 -0.06 -26.48
C TRP A 293 3.50 1.00 -25.45
N ILE A 294 4.48 1.47 -24.69
CA ILE A 294 4.29 2.44 -23.62
C ILE A 294 5.14 3.69 -23.88
N ASP A 295 4.53 4.86 -23.74
CA ASP A 295 5.21 6.15 -23.54
C ASP A 295 4.75 6.73 -22.19
N LEU A 296 5.68 6.83 -21.22
CA LEU A 296 5.45 7.43 -19.89
C LEU A 296 5.37 8.97 -19.98
N SER A 297 4.45 9.42 -20.82
CA SER A 297 4.48 10.73 -21.47
C SER A 297 3.86 11.87 -20.68
N GLY A 298 3.10 11.54 -19.63
CA GLY A 298 2.24 12.47 -18.91
C GLY A 298 0.89 12.70 -19.60
N ARG A 299 0.65 12.08 -20.76
CA ARG A 299 -0.58 12.22 -21.55
C ARG A 299 -1.32 10.88 -21.60
N PRO A 300 -2.54 10.80 -21.04
CA PRO A 300 -3.33 9.58 -21.08
C PRO A 300 -3.81 9.31 -22.51
N PHE A 301 -3.54 8.11 -23.00
CA PHE A 301 -4.07 7.62 -24.26
C PHE A 301 -4.07 6.10 -24.27
N CYS A 302 -5.16 5.47 -24.70
CA CYS A 302 -5.23 4.02 -24.85
C CYS A 302 -5.74 3.65 -26.24
N LYS A 303 -5.05 2.74 -26.92
CA LYS A 303 -5.53 2.08 -28.13
C LYS A 303 -5.43 0.57 -27.96
N PHE A 304 -6.54 -0.13 -28.09
CA PHE A 304 -6.59 -1.59 -28.01
C PHE A 304 -7.07 -2.16 -29.35
N GLU A 305 -6.28 -3.03 -29.96
CA GLU A 305 -6.54 -3.63 -31.27
C GLU A 305 -6.53 -5.16 -31.16
N GLY A 306 -7.68 -5.79 -31.40
CA GLY A 306 -7.82 -7.25 -31.36
C GLY A 306 -9.21 -7.65 -30.93
N THR A 307 -9.66 -8.81 -31.37
CA THR A 307 -10.93 -9.40 -30.95
C THR A 307 -10.62 -10.67 -30.18
N ILE A 308 -10.82 -10.61 -28.86
CA ILE A 308 -10.65 -11.78 -27.99
C ILE A 308 -11.96 -12.59 -28.05
N PRO A 309 -11.92 -13.90 -28.36
CA PRO A 309 -13.12 -14.71 -28.50
C PRO A 309 -13.76 -15.03 -27.14
N GLY A 310 -15.05 -15.32 -27.17
CA GLY A 310 -15.82 -15.72 -25.97
C GLY A 310 -16.25 -14.53 -25.10
N GLU A 311 -17.05 -14.84 -24.08
CA GLU A 311 -17.64 -13.82 -23.18
C GLU A 311 -16.82 -13.64 -21.89
N ARG A 312 -16.18 -14.70 -21.41
CA ARG A 312 -15.44 -14.71 -20.13
C ARG A 312 -14.37 -15.79 -20.08
N VAL A 313 -13.36 -15.57 -19.26
CA VAL A 313 -12.40 -16.57 -18.79
C VAL A 313 -12.53 -16.67 -17.27
N ALA A 314 -13.08 -17.79 -16.78
CA ALA A 314 -13.48 -17.94 -15.39
C ALA A 314 -14.36 -16.76 -14.91
N GLY A 315 -13.95 -16.06 -13.85
CA GLY A 315 -14.65 -14.88 -13.30
C GLY A 315 -14.38 -13.56 -14.02
N PHE A 316 -13.58 -13.56 -15.10
CA PHE A 316 -13.16 -12.34 -15.80
C PHE A 316 -13.91 -12.17 -17.14
N PRO A 317 -14.77 -11.15 -17.30
CA PRO A 317 -15.41 -10.86 -18.58
C PRO A 317 -14.37 -10.39 -19.61
N VAL A 318 -14.40 -10.95 -20.81
CA VAL A 318 -13.39 -10.68 -21.86
C VAL A 318 -13.32 -9.18 -22.21
N GLU A 319 -14.47 -8.50 -22.20
CA GLU A 319 -14.60 -7.07 -22.47
C GLU A 319 -13.84 -6.19 -21.45
N MET A 320 -13.53 -6.71 -20.27
CA MET A 320 -12.76 -5.99 -19.26
C MET A 320 -11.28 -5.89 -19.61
N THR A 321 -10.77 -6.68 -20.58
CA THR A 321 -9.37 -6.57 -21.03
C THR A 321 -9.05 -5.18 -21.60
N PRO A 322 -9.74 -4.68 -22.66
CA PRO A 322 -9.50 -3.32 -23.14
C PRO A 322 -9.86 -2.25 -22.11
N HIS A 323 -10.81 -2.50 -21.21
CA HIS A 323 -11.17 -1.56 -20.15
C HIS A 323 -10.03 -1.41 -19.13
N ALA A 324 -9.43 -2.52 -18.68
CA ALA A 324 -8.30 -2.53 -17.76
C ALA A 324 -7.12 -1.69 -18.29
N PHE A 325 -6.73 -1.88 -19.55
CA PHE A 325 -5.66 -1.09 -20.17
C PHE A 325 -6.00 0.39 -20.32
N ARG A 326 -7.27 0.72 -20.59
CA ARG A 326 -7.72 2.11 -20.63
C ARG A 326 -7.61 2.77 -19.27
N SER A 327 -8.15 2.14 -18.23
CA SER A 327 -8.07 2.62 -16.84
C SER A 327 -6.62 2.78 -16.39
N LEU A 328 -5.74 1.83 -16.72
CA LEU A 328 -4.30 1.94 -16.47
C LEU A 328 -3.69 3.16 -17.18
N ALA A 329 -3.93 3.33 -18.49
CA ALA A 329 -3.36 4.44 -19.26
C ALA A 329 -3.81 5.82 -18.71
N GLU A 330 -5.09 5.92 -18.36
CA GLU A 330 -5.69 7.14 -17.80
C GLU A 330 -5.07 7.50 -16.45
N ALA A 331 -5.06 6.56 -15.49
CA ALA A 331 -4.53 6.81 -14.15
C ALA A 331 -3.01 6.98 -14.13
N MET A 332 -2.27 6.23 -14.95
CA MET A 332 -0.82 6.39 -15.10
C MET A 332 -0.43 7.72 -15.78
N LYS A 333 -1.38 8.36 -16.47
CA LYS A 333 -1.11 9.44 -17.44
C LYS A 333 -0.05 9.02 -18.46
N ALA A 334 -0.27 7.85 -19.06
CA ALA A 334 0.62 7.25 -20.04
C ALA A 334 -0.10 6.98 -21.36
N SER A 335 0.65 6.91 -22.44
CA SER A 335 0.14 6.46 -23.72
C SER A 335 0.44 4.96 -23.85
N ILE A 336 -0.60 4.14 -23.90
CA ILE A 336 -0.52 2.67 -23.97
C ILE A 336 -1.23 2.19 -25.23
N HIS A 337 -0.50 1.46 -26.07
CA HIS A 337 -1.07 0.79 -27.23
C HIS A 337 -0.95 -0.72 -27.00
N VAL A 338 -2.03 -1.44 -27.25
CA VAL A 338 -2.11 -2.90 -27.13
C VAL A 338 -2.62 -3.46 -28.45
N ARG A 339 -1.94 -4.48 -28.98
CA ARG A 339 -2.44 -5.28 -30.10
C ARG A 339 -2.36 -6.75 -29.75
N VAL A 340 -3.41 -7.52 -30.03
CA VAL A 340 -3.44 -8.96 -29.78
C VAL A 340 -4.09 -9.73 -30.92
N GLU A 341 -3.44 -10.82 -31.32
CA GLU A 341 -3.91 -11.79 -32.31
C GLU A 341 -3.70 -13.20 -31.73
N GLY A 342 -4.68 -14.08 -31.85
CA GLY A 342 -4.62 -15.43 -31.29
C GLY A 342 -5.97 -16.14 -31.39
N GLU A 343 -6.03 -17.37 -30.87
CA GLU A 343 -7.23 -18.22 -30.94
C GLU A 343 -7.84 -18.50 -29.56
N ASN A 344 -7.01 -18.53 -28.51
CA ASN A 344 -7.45 -18.85 -27.15
C ASN A 344 -7.58 -17.59 -26.29
N ALA A 345 -8.76 -17.36 -25.71
CA ALA A 345 -9.04 -16.17 -24.91
C ALA A 345 -8.10 -16.01 -23.70
N HIS A 346 -7.81 -17.11 -22.99
CA HIS A 346 -6.87 -17.10 -21.86
C HIS A 346 -5.49 -16.63 -22.32
N HIS A 347 -4.95 -17.27 -23.36
CA HIS A 347 -3.61 -16.95 -23.87
C HIS A 347 -3.53 -15.51 -24.37
N MET A 348 -4.55 -15.04 -25.08
CA MET A 348 -4.65 -13.66 -25.56
C MET A 348 -4.62 -12.64 -24.42
N ILE A 349 -5.41 -12.85 -23.36
CA ILE A 349 -5.44 -11.93 -22.21
C ILE A 349 -4.11 -11.99 -21.46
N GLU A 350 -3.64 -13.19 -21.11
CA GLU A 350 -2.39 -13.37 -20.38
C GLU A 350 -1.19 -12.76 -21.12
N ALA A 351 -1.11 -12.96 -22.43
CA ALA A 351 -0.05 -12.36 -23.25
C ALA A 351 -0.10 -10.83 -23.23
N CYS A 352 -1.28 -10.20 -23.22
CA CYS A 352 -1.39 -8.74 -23.07
C CYS A 352 -0.80 -8.25 -21.75
N PHE A 353 -1.14 -8.90 -20.62
CA PHE A 353 -0.66 -8.50 -19.30
C PHE A 353 0.85 -8.77 -19.11
N LYS A 354 1.36 -9.89 -19.62
CA LYS A 354 2.81 -10.16 -19.68
C LYS A 354 3.53 -9.10 -20.52
N ALA A 355 3.03 -8.83 -21.72
CA ALA A 355 3.61 -7.84 -22.62
C ALA A 355 3.63 -6.44 -22.00
N PHE A 356 2.57 -6.07 -21.27
CA PHE A 356 2.54 -4.83 -20.51
C PHE A 356 3.60 -4.80 -19.41
N GLY A 357 3.71 -5.85 -18.59
CA GLY A 357 4.76 -5.94 -17.57
C GLY A 357 6.16 -5.77 -18.17
N ARG A 358 6.45 -6.44 -19.28
CA ARG A 358 7.75 -6.36 -19.96
C ARG A 358 8.04 -5.00 -20.59
N ALA A 359 7.07 -4.42 -21.29
CA ALA A 359 7.19 -3.08 -21.84
C ALA A 359 7.38 -2.05 -20.73
N LEU A 360 6.66 -2.20 -19.61
CA LEU A 360 6.79 -1.32 -18.46
C LEU A 360 8.19 -1.43 -17.83
N ARG A 361 8.72 -2.66 -17.67
CA ARG A 361 10.09 -2.90 -17.17
C ARG A 361 11.14 -2.15 -17.97
N GLN A 362 11.01 -2.12 -19.30
CA GLN A 362 11.89 -1.33 -20.15
C GLN A 362 11.71 0.16 -19.87
N ALA A 363 10.47 0.65 -19.92
CA ALA A 363 10.15 2.07 -19.79
C ALA A 363 10.56 2.68 -18.43
N ILE A 364 10.48 1.91 -17.35
CA ILE A 364 10.84 2.38 -16.00
C ILE A 364 12.33 2.24 -15.68
N ARG A 365 13.14 1.61 -16.54
CA ARG A 365 14.56 1.41 -16.27
C ARG A 365 15.27 2.76 -16.14
N VAL A 366 16.08 2.93 -15.09
CA VAL A 366 16.95 4.10 -14.95
C VAL A 366 18.19 3.91 -15.83
N GLU A 367 18.41 4.85 -16.76
CA GLU A 367 19.51 4.85 -17.72
C GLU A 367 20.38 6.11 -17.64
N GLY A 368 20.05 7.03 -16.73
CA GLY A 368 20.81 8.25 -16.49
C GLY A 368 20.12 9.15 -15.50
N ASP A 369 20.40 10.46 -15.58
CA ASP A 369 19.78 11.47 -14.72
C ASP A 369 19.07 12.57 -15.54
N SER A 370 19.03 12.54 -16.87
CA SER A 370 18.28 13.57 -17.63
C SER A 370 16.78 13.31 -17.65
N ILE A 371 15.95 14.37 -17.75
CA ILE A 371 14.54 14.20 -18.12
C ILE A 371 14.48 13.76 -19.60
N PRO A 372 13.87 12.62 -19.94
CA PRO A 372 13.83 12.08 -21.31
C PRO A 372 12.78 12.81 -22.18
N SER A 373 12.88 14.13 -22.30
CA SER A 373 11.96 14.99 -23.04
C SER A 373 12.67 16.21 -23.61
N THR A 374 12.48 16.45 -24.91
CA THR A 374 12.98 17.66 -25.58
C THR A 374 12.32 18.95 -25.08
N LYS A 375 11.15 18.84 -24.44
CA LYS A 375 10.43 19.97 -23.81
C LYS A 375 10.93 20.28 -22.40
N GLY A 376 11.81 19.45 -21.82
CA GLY A 376 12.31 19.61 -20.45
C GLY A 376 11.36 19.18 -19.33
N ALA A 377 10.17 18.64 -19.66
CA ALA A 377 9.17 18.18 -18.69
C ALA A 377 8.32 17.00 -19.24
N LEU A 378 7.69 16.23 -18.34
CA LEU A 378 6.85 15.04 -18.56
C LEU A 378 5.74 14.86 -17.51
#